data_AF-A0A7S4NM09-F1
#
_entry.id   AF-A0A7S4NM09-F1
#
_cell.length_a   1.000
_cell.length_b   1.000
_cell.length_c   1.000
_cell.angle_alpha   90.00
_cell.angle_beta   90.00
_cell.angle_gamma   90.00
#
_symmetry.space_group_name_H-M   'P 1'
#
loop_
_entity.id
_entity.type
_entity.pdbx_description
1 polymer ?
#
loop_
_entity_poly.entity_id
_entity_poly.type
_entity_poly.pdbx_seq_one_letter_code
_entity_poly.pdbx_strand_id
1 'polypeptide(L)'
;GQAGADGGLHVYDLGEEEGGGRGLRLESSFRCSNTPGSLALSLDWNDRCSAERRRRCAAVSMSEGKVCLVQMRSDGTLCSAGEVEGHELECWIASWDCHAEDVMYSGADDGLLKCWDLRGGGSTLLHADRRSFQAGVTCIQSHAALQHCLAVGSYDETVKIYDTRNMRSPVAEKHVGGGVWRVKWCPSDPSLLAVARMHAGFAVLKYDHGAGKFLENIMEYTGGHESLGYREWGSGCP
;
A
#
# COMPACT_ATOMS: atom_id res chain seq x y z
N GLY A 1 -11.60 -6.97 -3.27
CA GLY A 1 -10.54 -7.99 -3.33
C GLY A 1 -9.88 -8.10 -1.97
N GLN A 2 -9.38 -9.27 -1.62
CA GLN A 2 -8.78 -9.59 -0.33
C GLN A 2 -7.48 -10.37 -0.55
N ALA A 3 -6.41 -9.97 0.14
CA ALA A 3 -5.22 -10.78 0.33
C ALA A 3 -5.49 -11.79 1.46
N GLY A 4 -5.38 -13.08 1.16
CA GLY A 4 -5.71 -14.17 2.07
C GLY A 4 -4.52 -14.79 2.78
N ALA A 5 -4.75 -15.30 3.99
CA ALA A 5 -3.78 -16.10 4.75
C ALA A 5 -3.49 -17.47 4.10
N ASP A 6 -4.21 -17.83 3.04
CA ASP A 6 -3.93 -19.00 2.20
C ASP A 6 -2.96 -18.71 1.05
N GLY A 7 -2.40 -17.49 1.02
CA GLY A 7 -1.52 -17.00 -0.04
C GLY A 7 -2.25 -16.62 -1.32
N GLY A 8 -3.57 -16.41 -1.23
CA GLY A 8 -4.43 -16.11 -2.38
C GLY A 8 -4.88 -14.66 -2.47
N LEU A 9 -5.25 -14.26 -3.69
CA LEU A 9 -6.11 -13.11 -3.96
C LEU A 9 -7.54 -13.62 -4.16
N HIS A 10 -8.48 -13.10 -3.39
CA HIS A 10 -9.91 -13.42 -3.50
C HIS A 10 -10.70 -12.17 -3.88
N VAL A 11 -11.55 -12.27 -4.91
CA VAL A 11 -12.43 -11.19 -5.37
C VAL A 11 -13.86 -11.59 -5.06
N TYR A 12 -14.58 -10.64 -4.45
CA TYR A 12 -15.96 -10.83 -4.00
C TYR A 12 -16.83 -9.77 -4.66
N ASP A 13 -18.04 -10.17 -5.01
CA ASP A 13 -19.11 -9.28 -5.41
C ASP A 13 -20.02 -8.99 -4.21
N LEU A 14 -20.55 -7.77 -4.14
CA LEU A 14 -21.45 -7.34 -3.07
C LEU A 14 -22.89 -7.35 -3.60
N GLY A 15 -23.63 -8.40 -3.27
CA GLY A 15 -25.00 -8.61 -3.71
C GLY A 15 -26.03 -8.49 -2.58
N GLU A 16 -27.30 -8.52 -2.95
CA GLU A 16 -28.41 -8.74 -2.01
C GLU A 16 -28.55 -10.23 -1.74
N GLU A 17 -28.73 -10.59 -0.48
CA GLU A 17 -29.01 -11.96 -0.05
C GLU A 17 -30.53 -12.21 -0.04
N GLU A 18 -30.93 -13.48 -0.18
CA GLU A 18 -32.31 -13.90 0.00
C GLU A 18 -32.75 -13.61 1.46
N GLY A 19 -33.47 -12.51 1.65
CA GLY A 19 -33.85 -11.99 2.97
C GLY A 19 -33.66 -10.48 3.15
N GLY A 20 -33.14 -9.77 2.14
CA GLY A 20 -32.98 -8.30 2.17
C GLY A 20 -31.70 -7.81 2.86
N GLY A 21 -30.78 -8.73 3.20
CA GLY A 21 -29.42 -8.42 3.64
C GLY A 21 -28.49 -8.12 2.47
N ARG A 22 -27.30 -7.55 2.74
CA ARG A 22 -26.20 -7.45 1.75
C ARG A 22 -25.11 -8.44 2.14
N GLY A 23 -24.66 -9.22 1.17
CA GLY A 23 -23.70 -10.31 1.36
C GLY A 23 -22.53 -10.23 0.39
N LEU A 24 -21.39 -10.79 0.79
CA LEU A 24 -20.23 -10.97 -0.08
C LEU A 24 -20.27 -12.36 -0.71
N ARG A 25 -20.33 -12.41 -2.04
CA ARG A 25 -20.23 -13.65 -2.81
C ARG A 25 -18.85 -13.76 -3.43
N LEU A 26 -18.15 -14.87 -3.21
CA LEU A 26 -16.87 -15.13 -3.87
C LEU A 26 -17.09 -15.24 -5.39
N GLU A 27 -16.42 -14.39 -6.15
CA GLU A 27 -16.51 -14.32 -7.62
C GLU A 27 -15.33 -15.03 -8.27
N SER A 28 -14.11 -14.71 -7.82
CA SER A 28 -12.89 -15.28 -8.39
C SER A 28 -11.80 -15.40 -7.32
N SER A 29 -10.91 -16.37 -7.49
CA SER A 29 -9.73 -16.52 -6.64
C SER A 29 -8.50 -16.88 -7.45
N PHE A 30 -7.35 -16.45 -6.98
CA PHE A 30 -6.06 -16.72 -7.60
C PHE A 30 -5.02 -17.05 -6.53
N ARG A 31 -4.36 -18.20 -6.67
CA ARG A 31 -3.28 -18.62 -5.78
C ARG A 31 -1.98 -17.93 -6.18
N CYS A 32 -1.49 -17.02 -5.35
CA CYS A 32 -0.27 -16.25 -5.63
C CYS A 32 1.02 -17.02 -5.31
N SER A 33 0.93 -18.06 -4.47
CA SER A 33 2.05 -18.97 -4.20
C SER A 33 1.60 -20.40 -4.00
N ASN A 34 2.45 -21.33 -4.45
CA ASN A 34 2.30 -22.76 -4.22
C ASN A 34 3.07 -23.23 -2.98
N THR A 35 3.87 -22.36 -2.37
CA THR A 35 4.62 -22.68 -1.16
C THR A 35 3.65 -22.84 0.02
N PRO A 36 3.66 -24.00 0.72
CA PRO A 36 2.80 -24.21 1.87
C PRO A 36 3.06 -23.18 2.98
N GLY A 37 2.00 -22.57 3.49
CA GLY A 37 2.08 -21.59 4.59
C GLY A 37 2.41 -20.16 4.14
N SER A 38 2.59 -19.91 2.85
CA SER A 38 2.76 -18.54 2.35
C SER A 38 1.51 -17.70 2.52
N LEU A 39 1.69 -16.47 2.97
CA LEU A 39 0.62 -15.51 3.21
C LEU A 39 0.66 -14.41 2.15
N ALA A 40 -0.52 -13.95 1.73
CA ALA A 40 -0.65 -12.66 1.05
C ALA A 40 -0.83 -11.57 2.11
N LEU A 41 0.05 -10.58 2.11
CA LEU A 41 0.18 -9.58 3.18
C LEU A 41 -0.51 -8.25 2.85
N SER A 42 -0.48 -7.84 1.58
CA SER A 42 -1.17 -6.65 1.10
C SER A 42 -1.65 -6.81 -0.34
N LEU A 43 -2.55 -5.91 -0.74
CA LEU A 43 -3.12 -5.85 -2.08
C LEU A 43 -3.29 -4.38 -2.49
N ASP A 44 -2.84 -4.04 -3.69
CA ASP A 44 -3.17 -2.76 -4.33
C ASP A 44 -3.58 -2.97 -5.79
N TRP A 45 -4.62 -2.25 -6.21
CA TRP A 45 -5.09 -2.25 -7.59
C TRP A 45 -4.54 -1.04 -8.30
N ASN A 46 -4.12 -1.22 -9.56
CA ASN A 46 -3.58 -0.13 -10.34
C ASN A 46 -4.64 0.90 -10.77
N ASP A 47 -5.89 0.87 -10.31
CA ASP A 47 -7.03 1.68 -10.82
C ASP A 47 -7.36 2.94 -9.99
N ARG A 48 -6.58 3.25 -8.95
CA ARG A 48 -6.89 4.30 -7.95
C ARG A 48 -7.16 5.71 -8.48
N CYS A 49 -6.49 6.16 -9.55
CA CYS A 49 -6.70 7.51 -10.13
C CYS A 49 -7.21 7.50 -11.57
N SER A 50 -7.33 6.33 -12.19
CA SER A 50 -7.86 6.18 -13.55
C SER A 50 -8.63 4.88 -13.63
N ALA A 51 -9.95 5.01 -13.77
CA ALA A 51 -10.88 3.91 -13.97
C ALA A 51 -10.87 3.40 -15.43
N GLU A 52 -10.36 4.19 -16.37
CA GLU A 52 -10.26 3.86 -17.80
C GLU A 52 -9.01 3.04 -18.14
N ARG A 53 -8.34 2.48 -17.12
CA ARG A 53 -7.11 1.73 -17.34
C ARG A 53 -7.37 0.50 -18.20
N ARG A 54 -6.56 0.40 -19.25
CA ARG A 54 -6.66 -0.65 -20.26
C ARG A 54 -6.47 -2.05 -19.69
N ARG A 55 -5.74 -2.19 -18.56
CA ARG A 55 -5.54 -3.45 -17.85
C ARG A 55 -5.66 -3.22 -16.35
N ARG A 56 -6.63 -3.88 -15.73
CA ARG A 56 -6.79 -3.92 -14.28
C ARG A 56 -5.87 -4.98 -13.70
N CYS A 57 -4.85 -4.53 -12.97
CA CYS A 57 -3.85 -5.39 -12.36
C CYS A 57 -3.76 -5.14 -10.85
N ALA A 58 -3.70 -6.23 -10.10
CA ALA A 58 -3.42 -6.26 -8.69
C ALA A 58 -1.95 -6.57 -8.45
N ALA A 59 -1.34 -5.88 -7.49
CA ALA A 59 -0.07 -6.25 -6.89
C ALA A 59 -0.36 -6.86 -5.51
N VAL A 60 0.09 -8.09 -5.29
CA VAL A 60 -0.12 -8.84 -4.04
C VAL A 60 1.24 -9.10 -3.41
N SER A 61 1.51 -8.46 -2.27
CA SER A 61 2.77 -8.69 -1.56
C SER A 61 2.70 -9.98 -0.75
N MET A 62 3.80 -10.74 -0.69
CA MET A 62 3.82 -12.08 -0.12
C MET A 62 4.82 -12.18 1.04
N SER A 63 4.56 -13.09 1.98
CA SER A 63 5.47 -13.39 3.09
C SER A 63 6.81 -13.97 2.65
N GLU A 64 6.92 -14.44 1.41
CA GLU A 64 8.17 -14.94 0.82
C GLU A 64 9.09 -13.83 0.28
N GLY A 65 8.74 -12.55 0.44
CA GLY A 65 9.54 -11.42 -0.05
C GLY A 65 9.34 -11.09 -1.54
N LYS A 66 8.39 -11.76 -2.20
CA LYS A 66 7.97 -11.47 -3.57
C LYS A 66 6.67 -10.67 -3.65
N VAL A 67 6.41 -10.09 -4.80
CA VAL A 67 5.11 -9.52 -5.17
C VAL A 67 4.55 -10.30 -6.36
N CYS A 68 3.35 -10.85 -6.22
CA CYS A 68 2.62 -11.50 -7.31
C CYS A 68 1.77 -10.47 -8.06
N LEU A 69 1.89 -10.42 -9.38
CA LEU A 69 1.06 -9.56 -10.23
C LEU A 69 -0.08 -10.38 -10.81
N VAL A 70 -1.32 -9.94 -10.57
CA VAL A 70 -2.53 -10.65 -11.01
C VAL A 70 -3.37 -9.73 -11.89
N GLN A 71 -3.60 -10.11 -13.14
CA GLN A 71 -4.47 -9.39 -14.05
C GLN A 71 -5.91 -9.89 -13.90
N MET A 72 -6.86 -8.96 -13.78
CA MET A 72 -8.29 -9.23 -13.91
C MET A 72 -8.71 -9.06 -15.36
N ARG A 73 -9.28 -10.11 -15.94
CA ARG A 73 -9.84 -10.10 -17.30
C ARG A 73 -11.23 -9.47 -17.29
N SER A 74 -11.71 -9.12 -18.49
CA SER A 74 -13.05 -8.54 -18.67
C SER A 74 -14.19 -9.47 -18.28
N ASP A 75 -13.95 -10.78 -18.23
CA ASP A 75 -14.91 -11.79 -17.79
C ASP A 75 -14.89 -12.03 -16.26
N GLY A 76 -14.15 -11.21 -15.51
CA GLY A 76 -13.99 -11.34 -14.05
C GLY A 76 -12.94 -12.37 -13.62
N THR A 77 -12.39 -13.16 -14.53
CA THR A 77 -11.38 -14.17 -14.19
C THR A 77 -10.04 -13.54 -13.88
N LEU A 78 -9.31 -14.15 -12.94
CA LEU A 78 -7.97 -13.76 -12.55
C LEU A 78 -6.92 -14.61 -13.26
N CYS A 79 -5.81 -14.00 -13.67
CA CYS A 79 -4.66 -14.72 -14.20
C CYS A 79 -3.33 -14.10 -13.79
N SER A 80 -2.27 -14.91 -13.76
CA SER A 80 -0.91 -14.42 -13.52
C SER A 80 -0.52 -13.40 -14.60
N ALA A 81 0.04 -12.28 -14.15
CA ALA A 81 0.65 -11.24 -14.99
C ALA A 81 2.17 -11.16 -14.82
N GLY A 82 2.73 -11.90 -13.85
CA GLY A 82 4.16 -11.94 -13.55
C GLY A 82 4.43 -11.93 -12.05
N GLU A 83 5.71 -11.90 -11.70
CA GLU A 83 6.18 -11.80 -10.33
C GLU A 83 7.35 -10.80 -10.25
N VAL A 84 7.45 -10.14 -9.10
CA VAL A 84 8.58 -9.27 -8.76
C VAL A 84 9.26 -9.89 -7.56
N GLU A 85 10.49 -10.33 -7.76
CA GLU A 85 11.34 -10.89 -6.72
C GLU A 85 12.40 -9.87 -6.35
N GLY A 86 12.61 -9.67 -5.05
CA GLY A 86 13.74 -8.85 -4.64
C GLY A 86 13.95 -8.72 -3.15
N HIS A 87 12.95 -8.90 -2.30
CA HIS A 87 13.16 -8.80 -0.86
C HIS A 87 13.63 -10.14 -0.27
N GLU A 88 14.48 -10.06 0.74
CA GLU A 88 15.03 -11.24 1.43
C GLU A 88 14.12 -11.70 2.58
N LEU A 89 13.21 -10.83 3.01
CA LEU A 89 12.24 -11.02 4.10
C LEU A 89 10.83 -10.65 3.63
N GLU A 90 9.84 -10.82 4.51
CA GLU A 90 8.41 -10.59 4.28
C GLU A 90 8.14 -9.26 3.56
N CYS A 91 7.53 -9.32 2.37
CA CYS A 91 7.12 -8.13 1.65
C CYS A 91 5.79 -7.61 2.22
N TRP A 92 5.87 -6.70 3.18
CA TRP A 92 4.71 -6.14 3.87
C TRP A 92 3.77 -5.36 2.96
N ILE A 93 4.30 -4.64 1.98
CA ILE A 93 3.51 -3.76 1.13
C ILE A 93 3.96 -3.78 -0.33
N ALA A 94 3.00 -3.82 -1.24
CA ALA A 94 3.18 -3.42 -2.63
C ALA A 94 2.13 -2.37 -2.98
N SER A 95 2.52 -1.30 -3.68
CA SER A 95 1.58 -0.25 -4.10
C SER A 95 1.92 0.28 -5.49
N TRP A 96 0.89 0.49 -6.30
CA TRP A 96 1.00 1.11 -7.60
C TRP A 96 1.17 2.62 -7.48
N ASP A 97 1.99 3.20 -8.36
CA ASP A 97 1.92 4.63 -8.59
C ASP A 97 0.57 4.97 -9.26
N CYS A 98 -0.22 5.81 -8.62
CA CYS A 98 -1.52 6.18 -9.16
C CYS A 98 -1.43 7.08 -10.41
N HIS A 99 -0.25 7.65 -10.71
CA HIS A 99 -0.01 8.49 -11.88
C HIS A 99 0.80 7.79 -12.99
N ALA A 100 1.36 6.61 -12.73
CA ALA A 100 2.16 5.85 -13.70
C ALA A 100 1.78 4.37 -13.68
N GLU A 101 1.11 3.91 -14.75
CA GLU A 101 0.44 2.59 -14.80
C GLU A 101 1.36 1.39 -14.63
N ASP A 102 2.63 1.54 -15.00
CA ASP A 102 3.63 0.48 -14.99
C ASP A 102 4.67 0.64 -13.86
N VAL A 103 4.46 1.60 -12.94
CA VAL A 103 5.37 1.82 -11.81
C VAL A 103 4.77 1.28 -10.54
N MET A 104 5.55 0.47 -9.83
CA MET A 104 5.17 -0.15 -8.57
C MET A 104 6.25 0.08 -7.53
N TYR A 105 5.82 0.25 -6.28
CA TYR A 105 6.69 0.31 -5.11
C TYR A 105 6.48 -0.92 -4.24
N SER A 106 7.54 -1.39 -3.60
CA SER A 106 7.45 -2.44 -2.59
C SER A 106 8.28 -2.11 -1.35
N GLY A 107 7.79 -2.59 -0.20
CA GLY A 107 8.42 -2.45 1.10
C GLY A 107 8.35 -3.77 1.86
N ALA A 108 9.40 -4.08 2.60
CA ALA A 108 9.54 -5.36 3.30
C ALA A 108 10.23 -5.20 4.65
N ASP A 109 10.28 -6.31 5.41
CA ASP A 109 10.92 -6.38 6.73
C ASP A 109 12.45 -6.17 6.68
N ASP A 110 13.04 -6.33 5.49
CA ASP A 110 14.46 -6.04 5.22
C ASP A 110 14.81 -4.54 5.27
N GLY A 111 13.83 -3.67 5.56
CA GLY A 111 14.02 -2.22 5.64
C GLY A 111 14.23 -1.56 4.29
N LEU A 112 13.95 -2.25 3.18
CA LEU A 112 14.15 -1.72 1.83
C LEU A 112 12.86 -1.15 1.25
N LEU A 113 12.96 0.03 0.65
CA LEU A 113 11.96 0.58 -0.27
C LEU A 113 12.46 0.40 -1.70
N LYS A 114 11.71 -0.33 -2.53
CA LYS A 114 12.05 -0.60 -3.93
C LYS A 114 11.05 0.02 -4.88
N CYS A 115 11.55 0.46 -6.04
CA CYS A 115 10.77 1.00 -7.15
C CYS A 115 11.03 0.16 -8.39
N TRP A 116 9.95 -0.24 -9.06
CA TRP A 116 9.94 -1.20 -10.14
C TRP A 116 9.27 -0.61 -11.37
N ASP A 117 9.83 -0.91 -12.54
CA ASP A 117 9.24 -0.67 -13.85
C ASP A 117 8.77 -2.01 -14.42
N LEU A 118 7.47 -2.07 -14.71
CA LEU A 118 6.77 -3.27 -15.16
C LEU A 118 6.46 -3.25 -16.66
N ARG A 119 7.01 -2.28 -17.41
CA ARG A 119 6.84 -2.17 -18.85
C ARG A 119 7.45 -3.37 -19.58
N GLY A 120 6.81 -3.76 -20.68
CA GLY A 120 7.31 -4.84 -21.55
C GLY A 120 7.17 -6.24 -20.95
N GLY A 121 6.45 -6.41 -19.84
CA GLY A 121 6.22 -7.71 -19.21
C GLY A 121 7.39 -8.23 -18.36
N GLY A 122 8.40 -7.39 -18.11
CA GLY A 122 9.48 -7.66 -17.16
C GLY A 122 9.29 -6.91 -15.84
N SER A 123 10.19 -7.13 -14.90
CA SER A 123 10.25 -6.40 -13.62
C SER A 123 11.65 -5.80 -13.43
N THR A 124 11.84 -4.56 -13.89
CA THR A 124 13.13 -3.87 -13.79
C THR A 124 13.20 -3.05 -12.51
N LEU A 125 14.21 -3.31 -11.68
CA LEU A 125 14.46 -2.50 -10.49
C LEU A 125 15.01 -1.11 -10.89
N LEU A 126 14.23 -0.06 -10.67
CA LEU A 126 14.63 1.33 -10.93
C LEU A 126 15.44 1.91 -9.77
N HIS A 127 15.03 1.62 -8.54
CA HIS A 127 15.66 2.14 -7.34
C HIS A 127 15.45 1.20 -6.14
N ALA A 128 16.41 1.21 -5.21
CA ALA A 128 16.29 0.56 -3.92
C ALA A 128 16.96 1.42 -2.85
N ASP A 129 16.16 2.01 -1.97
CA ASP A 129 16.62 2.73 -0.79
C ASP A 129 16.94 1.70 0.30
N ARG A 130 18.19 1.72 0.77
CA ARG A 130 18.72 0.80 1.79
C ARG A 130 19.20 1.51 3.05
N ARG A 131 18.98 2.81 3.14
CA ARG A 131 19.63 3.66 4.16
C ARG A 131 18.63 4.47 4.95
N SER A 132 17.47 4.76 4.38
CA SER A 132 16.50 5.61 5.04
C SER A 132 15.72 4.91 6.14
N PHE A 133 15.57 3.58 6.14
CA PHE A 133 14.77 2.89 7.15
C PHE A 133 15.62 1.95 8.00
N GLN A 134 15.30 1.91 9.30
CA GLN A 134 16.00 1.04 10.28
C GLN A 134 15.18 -0.20 10.67
N ALA A 135 13.95 -0.31 10.15
CA ALA A 135 13.07 -1.45 10.32
C ALA A 135 12.13 -1.57 9.09
N GLY A 136 11.26 -2.58 9.10
CA GLY A 136 10.42 -2.92 7.95
C GLY A 136 9.62 -1.74 7.38
N VAL A 137 9.59 -1.63 6.05
CA VAL A 137 8.72 -0.67 5.34
C VAL A 137 7.34 -1.31 5.21
N THR A 138 6.36 -0.79 5.95
CA THR A 138 5.07 -1.45 6.18
C THR A 138 3.94 -0.87 5.35
N CYS A 139 4.06 0.39 4.90
CA CYS A 139 3.02 1.03 4.11
C CYS A 139 3.59 2.08 3.15
N ILE A 140 2.99 2.15 1.96
CA ILE A 140 3.37 3.05 0.87
C ILE A 140 2.09 3.58 0.25
N GLN A 141 2.04 4.88 -0.07
CA GLN A 141 0.93 5.46 -0.80
C GLN A 141 1.34 6.66 -1.66
N SER A 142 1.16 6.53 -2.98
CA SER A 142 1.29 7.66 -3.92
C SER A 142 0.16 8.68 -3.70
N HIS A 143 0.45 9.96 -3.84
CA HIS A 143 -0.50 11.04 -3.58
C HIS A 143 -1.44 11.25 -4.78
N ALA A 144 -2.75 11.06 -4.60
CA ALA A 144 -3.72 11.11 -5.71
C ALA A 144 -3.79 12.48 -6.42
N ALA A 145 -3.72 13.59 -5.69
CA ALA A 145 -3.79 14.94 -6.30
C ALA A 145 -2.43 15.54 -6.72
N LEU A 146 -1.30 14.94 -6.33
CA LEU A 146 0.03 15.52 -6.50
C LEU A 146 0.97 14.46 -7.04
N GLN A 147 1.31 14.60 -8.32
CA GLN A 147 2.28 13.72 -8.96
C GLN A 147 3.62 13.79 -8.23
N HIS A 148 4.31 12.65 -8.22
CA HIS A 148 5.62 12.49 -7.61
C HIS A 148 5.69 12.60 -6.09
N CYS A 149 4.58 12.77 -5.37
CA CYS A 149 4.59 12.73 -3.91
C CYS A 149 4.23 11.32 -3.40
N LEU A 150 5.15 10.70 -2.68
CA LEU A 150 4.99 9.34 -2.13
C LEU A 150 5.15 9.39 -0.60
N ALA A 151 4.13 8.94 0.13
CA ALA A 151 4.25 8.71 1.57
C ALA A 151 4.68 7.27 1.84
N VAL A 152 5.64 7.10 2.74
CA VAL A 152 6.17 5.79 3.15
C VAL A 152 6.25 5.75 4.67
N GLY A 153 5.67 4.72 5.28
CA GLY A 153 5.75 4.48 6.72
C GLY A 153 6.57 3.22 7.02
N SER A 154 7.31 3.26 8.12
CA SER A 154 8.11 2.14 8.59
C SER A 154 7.81 1.81 10.05
N TYR A 155 8.13 0.57 10.41
CA TYR A 155 8.11 0.10 11.79
C TYR A 155 9.15 0.83 12.68
N ASP A 156 10.10 1.56 12.10
CA ASP A 156 11.07 2.42 12.80
C ASP A 156 10.46 3.73 13.34
N GLU A 157 9.13 3.79 13.40
CA GLU A 157 8.34 4.91 13.90
C GLU A 157 8.41 6.17 13.03
N THR A 158 8.91 6.07 11.80
CA THR A 158 8.99 7.20 10.88
C THR A 158 7.96 7.15 9.76
N VAL A 159 7.47 8.33 9.39
CA VAL A 159 6.82 8.59 8.11
C VAL A 159 7.73 9.48 7.28
N LYS A 160 7.99 9.09 6.04
CA LYS A 160 8.85 9.80 5.10
C LYS A 160 8.08 10.15 3.84
N ILE A 161 8.34 11.33 3.30
CA ILE A 161 7.82 11.77 1.99
C ILE A 161 8.96 11.72 0.99
N TYR A 162 8.71 11.14 -0.17
CA TYR A 162 9.65 11.09 -1.28
C TYR A 162 9.12 11.85 -2.49
N ASP A 163 10.06 12.41 -3.25
CA ASP A 163 9.84 12.84 -4.63
C ASP A 163 10.20 11.68 -5.57
N THR A 164 9.23 11.14 -6.32
CA THR A 164 9.46 9.95 -7.16
C THR A 164 10.41 10.21 -8.34
N ARG A 165 10.71 11.47 -8.65
CA ARG A 165 11.73 11.87 -9.64
C ARG A 165 13.15 11.70 -9.08
N ASN A 166 13.30 11.67 -7.76
CA ASN A 166 14.58 11.45 -7.09
C ASN A 166 14.39 10.74 -5.72
N MET A 167 14.34 9.42 -5.78
CA MET A 167 14.11 8.56 -4.61
C MET A 167 15.35 8.35 -3.72
N ARG A 168 16.47 9.03 -3.97
CA ARG A 168 17.75 8.78 -3.24
C ARG A 168 17.67 9.08 -1.74
N SER A 169 16.80 10.00 -1.35
CA SER A 169 16.57 10.41 0.03
C SER A 169 15.16 11.01 0.15
N PRO A 170 14.52 10.91 1.32
CA PRO A 170 13.24 11.56 1.55
C PRO A 170 13.39 13.09 1.48
N VAL A 171 12.33 13.77 1.04
CA VAL A 171 12.22 15.24 1.10
C VAL A 171 11.79 15.72 2.49
N ALA A 172 11.07 14.87 3.23
CA ALA A 172 10.66 15.14 4.60
C ALA A 172 10.56 13.84 5.41
N GLU A 173 10.75 13.97 6.71
CA GLU A 173 10.68 12.87 7.66
C GLU A 173 10.04 13.35 8.96
N LYS A 174 9.27 12.47 9.60
CA LYS A 174 8.68 12.72 10.91
C LYS A 174 8.61 11.44 11.72
N HIS A 175 9.14 11.53 12.93
CA HIS A 175 8.95 10.51 13.96
C HIS A 175 7.54 10.65 14.55
N VAL A 176 6.81 9.54 14.65
CA VAL A 176 5.40 9.55 15.07
C VAL A 176 5.15 8.80 16.39
N GLY A 177 6.19 8.24 17.02
CA GLY A 177 6.15 7.69 18.38
C GLY A 177 5.56 6.28 18.48
N GLY A 178 5.51 5.55 17.38
CA GLY A 178 5.09 4.15 17.31
C GLY A 178 5.19 3.62 15.88
N GLY A 179 5.41 2.31 15.73
CA GLY A 179 5.65 1.68 14.43
C GLY A 179 4.49 1.94 13.47
N VAL A 180 4.77 2.49 12.29
CA VAL A 180 3.71 2.85 11.35
C VAL A 180 3.19 1.58 10.68
N TRP A 181 1.86 1.43 10.57
CA TRP A 181 1.23 0.29 9.88
C TRP A 181 0.46 0.70 8.64
N ARG A 182 -0.08 1.92 8.63
CA ARG A 182 -0.82 2.43 7.48
C ARG A 182 -0.72 3.94 7.38
N VAL A 183 -0.59 4.44 6.15
CA VAL A 183 -0.74 5.85 5.81
C VAL A 183 -1.86 6.03 4.78
N LYS A 184 -2.65 7.10 4.92
CA LYS A 184 -3.68 7.50 3.95
C LYS A 184 -3.74 9.02 3.79
N TRP A 185 -3.44 9.51 2.59
CA TRP A 185 -3.70 10.88 2.16
C TRP A 185 -5.21 11.15 2.19
N CYS A 186 -5.58 12.31 2.70
CA CYS A 186 -6.97 12.76 2.72
C CYS A 186 -7.42 13.14 1.30
N PRO A 187 -8.53 12.59 0.79
CA PRO A 187 -9.03 12.92 -0.55
C PRO A 187 -9.50 14.37 -0.70
N SER A 188 -10.03 14.97 0.36
CA SER A 188 -10.58 16.34 0.33
C SER A 188 -9.57 17.43 0.70
N ASP A 189 -8.51 17.07 1.42
CA ASP A 189 -7.40 17.98 1.75
C ASP A 189 -6.04 17.30 1.45
N PRO A 190 -5.45 17.59 0.28
CA PRO A 190 -4.13 17.07 -0.12
C PRO A 190 -2.99 17.32 0.87
N SER A 191 -3.14 18.24 1.83
CA SER A 191 -2.10 18.48 2.83
C SER A 191 -2.16 17.51 4.01
N LEU A 192 -3.23 16.73 4.16
CA LEU A 192 -3.46 15.90 5.33
C LEU A 192 -3.12 14.43 5.07
N LEU A 193 -2.40 13.84 6.02
CA LEU A 193 -2.03 12.43 6.03
C LEU A 193 -2.46 11.78 7.35
N ALA A 194 -3.37 10.81 7.27
CA ALA A 194 -3.71 9.95 8.39
C ALA A 194 -2.66 8.85 8.54
N VAL A 195 -2.24 8.58 9.77
CA VAL A 195 -1.19 7.63 10.13
C VAL A 195 -1.70 6.71 11.24
N ALA A 196 -1.67 5.41 11.02
CA ALA A 196 -1.95 4.39 12.03
C ALA A 196 -0.62 3.89 12.62
N ARG A 197 -0.50 3.96 13.95
CA ARG A 197 0.73 3.76 14.71
C ARG A 197 0.53 2.65 15.73
N MET A 198 1.38 1.65 15.72
CA MET A 198 1.40 0.60 16.73
C MET A 198 1.71 1.22 18.08
N HIS A 199 0.93 0.86 19.11
CA HIS A 199 1.05 1.37 20.47
C HIS A 199 0.88 2.89 20.67
N ALA A 200 0.62 3.66 19.61
CA ALA A 200 0.41 5.11 19.66
C ALA A 200 -0.90 5.57 18.97
N GLY A 201 -1.78 4.62 18.61
CA GLY A 201 -3.09 4.90 18.02
C GLY A 201 -3.01 5.57 16.64
N PHE A 202 -3.70 6.67 16.44
CA PHE A 202 -3.74 7.38 15.15
C PHE A 202 -3.26 8.82 15.27
N ALA A 203 -2.63 9.33 14.21
CA ALA A 203 -2.31 10.75 14.05
C ALA A 203 -2.79 11.28 12.71
N VAL A 204 -3.12 12.57 12.66
CA VAL A 204 -3.30 13.32 11.41
C VAL A 204 -2.15 14.33 11.32
N LEU A 205 -1.32 14.15 10.30
CA LEU A 205 -0.19 15.02 10.00
C LEU A 205 -0.59 16.00 8.90
N LYS A 206 -0.11 17.25 9.01
CA LYS A 206 -0.13 18.19 7.89
C LYS A 206 1.24 18.23 7.23
N TYR A 207 1.26 18.13 5.91
CA TYR A 207 2.45 18.26 5.09
C TYR A 207 2.36 19.51 4.22
N ASP A 208 3.36 20.37 4.32
CA ASP A 208 3.51 21.56 3.48
C ASP A 208 4.30 21.17 2.23
N HIS A 209 3.58 21.05 1.11
CA HIS A 209 4.14 20.67 -0.18
C HIS A 209 5.09 21.72 -0.76
N GLY A 210 4.91 23.00 -0.43
CA GLY A 210 5.76 24.08 -0.93
C GLY A 210 7.06 24.18 -0.15
N ALA A 211 7.00 23.97 1.17
CA ALA A 211 8.17 23.99 2.04
C ALA A 211 8.89 22.63 2.13
N GLY A 212 8.26 21.54 1.69
CA GLY A 212 8.83 20.19 1.75
C GLY A 212 9.01 19.69 3.17
N LYS A 213 8.06 19.96 4.08
CA LYS A 213 8.18 19.57 5.49
C LYS A 213 6.84 19.22 6.12
N PHE A 214 6.89 18.36 7.14
CA PHE A 214 5.76 18.20 8.03
C PHE A 214 5.59 19.41 8.94
N LEU A 215 4.34 19.79 9.18
CA LEU A 215 3.96 20.76 10.21
C LEU A 215 3.62 20.03 11.51
N GLU A 216 3.03 20.74 12.46
CA GLU A 216 2.57 20.20 13.74
C GLU A 216 1.50 19.10 13.57
N ASN A 217 1.36 18.23 14.57
CA ASN A 217 0.29 17.23 14.58
C ASN A 217 -1.05 17.94 14.71
N ILE A 218 -1.97 17.70 13.78
CA ILE A 218 -3.31 18.32 13.84
C ILE A 218 -4.17 17.62 14.88
N MET A 219 -4.04 16.29 14.96
CA MET A 219 -4.84 15.47 15.86
C MET A 219 -4.09 14.20 16.21
N GLU A 220 -4.25 13.76 17.45
CA GLU A 220 -3.83 12.45 17.90
C GLU A 220 -4.96 11.77 18.64
N TYR A 221 -5.12 10.47 18.40
CA TYR A 221 -6.06 9.62 19.11
C TYR A 221 -5.31 8.41 19.66
N THR A 222 -5.21 8.31 20.98
CA THR A 222 -4.50 7.24 21.69
C THR A 222 -5.45 6.31 22.46
N GLY A 223 -6.76 6.40 22.23
CA GLY A 223 -7.78 5.76 23.06
C GLY A 223 -7.84 4.22 22.95
N GLY A 224 -7.63 3.55 24.09
CA GLY A 224 -8.29 2.30 24.53
C GLY A 224 -7.82 0.96 23.98
N HIS A 225 -7.04 0.92 22.90
CA HIS A 225 -6.60 -0.34 22.30
C HIS A 225 -5.11 -0.56 22.53
N GLU A 226 -4.74 -1.62 23.27
CA GLU A 226 -3.35 -1.98 23.55
C GLU A 226 -2.59 -2.44 22.28
N SER A 227 -3.32 -2.81 21.23
CA SER A 227 -2.75 -3.25 19.94
C SER A 227 -3.69 -2.96 18.77
N LEU A 228 -3.16 -2.20 17.81
CA LEU A 228 -3.65 -1.93 16.44
C LEU A 228 -4.91 -1.06 16.22
N GLY A 229 -4.71 -0.03 15.40
CA GLY A 229 -5.76 0.74 14.75
C GLY A 229 -6.05 0.24 13.34
N TYR A 230 -6.82 -0.84 13.19
CA TYR A 230 -7.38 -1.25 11.89
C TYR A 230 -8.72 -0.55 11.66
N ARG A 231 -8.73 0.63 11.03
CA ARG A 231 -9.96 1.17 10.44
C ARG A 231 -9.68 1.84 9.10
N GLU A 232 -10.46 1.45 8.10
CA GLU A 232 -10.53 2.13 6.82
C GLU A 232 -11.26 3.47 7.00
N TRP A 233 -10.69 4.53 6.46
CA TRP A 233 -11.43 5.77 6.23
C TRP A 233 -12.42 5.52 5.10
N GLY A 234 -13.64 5.09 5.46
CA GLY A 234 -14.79 5.16 4.59
C GLY A 234 -15.25 6.61 4.46
N SER A 235 -15.79 6.97 3.30
CA SER A 235 -16.48 8.24 3.03
C SER A 235 -17.73 8.35 3.89
N GLY A 236 -17.54 8.71 5.16
CA GLY A 236 -18.60 8.75 6.15
C GLY A 236 -18.13 9.37 7.46
N CYS A 237 -17.94 10.68 7.43
CA CYS A 237 -18.20 11.58 8.57
C CYS A 237 -18.80 12.86 7.97
N PRO A 238 -19.72 13.52 8.68
CA PRO A 238 -20.71 14.46 8.13
C PRO A 238 -20.12 15.66 7.38
#